data_AF-A0A9I9DW08-F1
#
_entry.id   AF-A0A9I9DW08-F1
#
_cell.length_a   1.000
_cell.length_b   1.000
_cell.length_c   1.000
_cell.angle_alpha   90.00
_cell.angle_beta   90.00
_cell.angle_gamma   90.00
#
_symmetry.space_group_name_H-M   'P 1'
#
loop_
_entity.id
_entity.type
_entity.pdbx_description
1 polymer ?
#
loop_
_entity_poly.entity_id
_entity_poly.type
_entity_poly.pdbx_seq_one_letter_code
_entity_poly.pdbx_strand_id
1 'polypeptide(L)'
;MAWIRSSPLYSLRMNMLPEDMMSDRSSRSNDRSSLRCTIRDCMEAMTNQLRTIAKWPEKAITREDAMEAQVIENMQSIPSLTMAEKSKCVVIVTEKVSLMRNFIKMSDPMKVAYCRVLLGYDP
;
A
#
# COMPACT_ATOMS: atom_id res chain seq x y z
N MET A 1 32.50 60.36 -52.74
CA MET A 1 31.41 61.30 -52.41
C MET A 1 30.12 60.74 -52.98
N ALA A 2 29.05 60.65 -52.17
CA ALA A 2 27.68 60.30 -52.60
C ALA A 2 26.67 60.73 -51.50
N TRP A 3 25.39 60.85 -51.84
CA TRP A 3 24.28 61.30 -50.97
C TRP A 3 23.02 60.44 -51.25
N ILE A 4 21.91 60.45 -50.49
CA ILE A 4 21.50 61.26 -49.32
C ILE A 4 21.12 60.27 -48.16
N ARG A 5 20.01 60.24 -47.37
CA ARG A 5 18.79 61.08 -47.16
C ARG A 5 18.19 60.80 -45.75
N SER A 6 17.31 61.70 -45.30
CA SER A 6 16.17 61.47 -44.37
C SER A 6 16.42 61.09 -42.89
N SER A 7 16.28 62.12 -42.05
CA SER A 7 15.50 62.24 -40.79
C SER A 7 14.40 61.18 -40.51
N PRO A 8 13.93 61.00 -39.25
CA PRO A 8 13.88 62.04 -38.21
C PRO A 8 14.22 61.67 -36.75
N LEU A 9 14.29 62.74 -35.95
CA LEU A 9 14.17 62.77 -34.49
C LEU A 9 12.94 61.98 -34.00
N TYR A 10 13.12 61.13 -33.00
CA TYR A 10 12.28 61.20 -31.80
C TYR A 10 13.02 60.73 -30.56
N SER A 11 12.74 61.36 -29.42
CA SER A 11 13.33 60.98 -28.13
C SER A 11 12.70 59.68 -27.62
N LEU A 12 13.51 58.67 -27.29
CA LEU A 12 13.05 57.49 -26.56
C LEU A 12 12.83 57.86 -25.08
N ARG A 13 11.82 58.68 -24.85
CA ARG A 13 11.37 59.11 -23.52
C ARG A 13 10.81 57.88 -22.80
N MET A 14 11.53 57.40 -21.78
CA MET A 14 11.16 56.25 -20.95
C MET A 14 9.91 56.56 -20.10
N ASN A 15 8.75 56.57 -20.74
CA ASN A 15 7.45 56.57 -20.09
C ASN A 15 7.11 55.12 -19.70
N MET A 16 7.56 54.67 -18.52
CA MET A 16 7.06 53.41 -17.96
C MET A 16 5.56 53.55 -17.65
N LEU A 17 4.74 52.65 -18.19
CA LEU A 17 3.34 52.53 -17.80
C LEU A 17 3.26 51.88 -16.40
N PRO A 18 2.40 52.36 -15.48
CA PRO A 18 2.26 51.75 -14.15
C PRO A 18 1.73 50.30 -14.22
N GLU A 19 1.11 49.89 -15.32
CA GLU A 19 0.62 48.53 -15.57
C GLU A 19 1.72 47.45 -15.53
N ASP A 20 2.97 47.77 -15.90
CA ASP A 20 4.09 46.82 -15.87
C ASP A 20 4.62 46.52 -14.46
N MET A 21 4.12 47.20 -13.42
CA MET A 21 4.54 46.96 -12.03
C MET A 21 3.87 45.73 -11.36
N MET A 22 3.28 44.81 -12.14
CA MET A 22 2.73 43.54 -11.63
C MET A 22 3.71 42.34 -11.66
N SER A 23 5.00 42.58 -11.87
CA SER A 23 6.02 41.53 -11.71
C SER A 23 6.13 41.03 -10.26
N ASP A 24 6.34 39.72 -10.10
CA ASP A 24 6.92 39.06 -8.91
C ASP A 24 6.16 39.13 -7.57
N ARG A 25 4.82 38.98 -7.57
CA ARG A 25 4.04 38.79 -6.32
C ARG A 25 3.03 37.62 -6.30
N SER A 26 3.37 36.43 -6.82
CA SER A 26 2.58 35.22 -6.45
C SER A 26 3.22 33.82 -6.51
N SER A 27 4.53 33.66 -6.75
CA SER A 27 5.16 32.31 -6.72
C SER A 27 4.93 31.56 -5.39
N ARG A 28 4.87 32.31 -4.27
CA ARG A 28 4.51 31.83 -2.92
C ARG A 28 3.11 31.21 -2.79
N SER A 29 2.23 31.38 -3.78
CA SER A 29 0.90 30.74 -3.79
C SER A 29 1.02 29.26 -4.12
N ASN A 30 1.84 28.92 -5.13
CA ASN A 30 2.03 27.54 -5.61
C ASN A 30 2.75 26.66 -4.59
N ASP A 31 3.68 27.19 -3.78
CA ASP A 31 4.31 26.40 -2.71
C ASP A 31 3.29 25.93 -1.68
N ARG A 32 2.31 26.78 -1.34
CA ARG A 32 1.26 26.45 -0.35
C ARG A 32 0.20 25.51 -0.89
N SER A 33 -0.12 25.54 -2.18
CA SER A 33 -1.00 24.55 -2.80
C SER A 33 -0.26 23.22 -3.03
N SER A 34 0.97 23.26 -3.55
CA SER A 34 1.84 22.10 -3.77
C SER A 34 2.08 21.31 -2.48
N LEU A 35 2.56 21.96 -1.40
CA LEU A 35 2.80 21.30 -0.12
C LEU A 35 1.49 20.72 0.49
N ARG A 36 0.34 21.37 0.26
CA ARG A 36 -0.98 20.86 0.68
C ARG A 36 -1.50 19.71 -0.19
N CYS A 37 -1.04 19.58 -1.44
CA CYS A 37 -1.20 18.36 -2.21
C CYS A 37 -0.30 17.28 -1.62
N THR A 38 1.02 17.50 -1.54
CA THR A 38 1.97 16.49 -1.02
C THR A 38 1.56 15.93 0.36
N ILE A 39 1.11 16.77 1.30
CA ILE A 39 0.63 16.31 2.62
C ILE A 39 -0.62 15.41 2.49
N ARG A 40 -1.57 15.77 1.61
CA ARG A 40 -2.77 14.99 1.33
C ARG A 40 -2.43 13.66 0.64
N ASP A 41 -1.53 13.71 -0.34
CA ASP A 41 -1.06 12.55 -1.11
C ASP A 41 -0.32 11.57 -0.18
N CYS A 42 0.47 12.08 0.77
CA CYS A 42 1.09 11.28 1.83
C CYS A 42 0.07 10.68 2.81
N MET A 43 -0.97 11.44 3.20
CA MET A 43 -2.06 10.91 4.05
C MET A 43 -2.85 9.81 3.34
N GLU A 44 -3.13 9.98 2.05
CA GLU A 44 -3.80 8.97 1.23
C GLU A 44 -2.93 7.73 1.03
N ALA A 45 -1.64 7.90 0.71
CA ALA A 45 -0.68 6.80 0.61
C ALA A 45 -0.58 6.00 1.93
N MET A 46 -0.46 6.69 3.07
CA MET A 46 -0.46 6.06 4.40
C MET A 46 -1.78 5.33 4.68
N THR A 47 -2.93 5.95 4.37
CA THR A 47 -4.25 5.32 4.52
C THR A 47 -4.39 4.07 3.65
N ASN A 48 -3.86 4.10 2.42
CA ASN A 48 -3.87 2.98 1.48
C ASN A 48 -2.92 1.85 1.94
N GLN A 49 -1.78 2.16 2.56
CA GLN A 49 -0.90 1.19 3.22
C GLN A 49 -1.59 0.55 4.44
N LEU A 50 -2.17 1.34 5.35
CA LEU A 50 -2.90 0.85 6.52
C LEU A 50 -4.09 -0.03 6.13
N ARG A 51 -4.87 0.37 5.11
CA ARG A 51 -5.96 -0.46 4.54
C ARG A 51 -5.44 -1.75 3.92
N THR A 52 -4.21 -1.76 3.39
CA THR A 52 -3.57 -2.95 2.83
C THR A 52 -3.13 -3.90 3.94
N ILE A 53 -2.49 -3.40 5.00
CA ILE A 53 -2.08 -4.17 6.19
C ILE A 53 -3.32 -4.76 6.90
N ALA A 54 -4.38 -3.99 7.07
CA ALA A 54 -5.64 -4.46 7.65
C ALA A 54 -6.29 -5.62 6.87
N LYS A 55 -5.97 -5.77 5.57
CA LYS A 55 -6.41 -6.89 4.71
C LYS A 55 -5.41 -8.05 4.63
N TRP A 56 -4.26 -7.98 5.29
CA TRP A 56 -3.30 -9.11 5.29
C TRP A 56 -3.86 -10.39 5.92
N PRO A 57 -4.65 -10.39 7.01
CA PRO A 57 -5.25 -11.62 7.55
C PRO A 57 -6.20 -12.32 6.56
N GLU A 58 -7.03 -11.56 5.86
CA GLU A 58 -7.93 -12.05 4.81
C GLU A 58 -7.14 -12.68 3.63
N LYS A 59 -6.07 -12.01 3.19
CA LYS A 59 -5.15 -12.51 2.16
C LYS A 59 -4.31 -13.71 2.58
N ALA A 60 -4.00 -13.85 3.88
CA ALA A 60 -3.32 -15.02 4.42
C ALA A 60 -4.25 -16.24 4.39
N ILE A 61 -5.47 -16.11 4.96
CA ILE A 61 -6.45 -17.20 5.01
C ILE A 61 -6.81 -17.70 3.59
N THR A 62 -7.08 -16.79 2.65
CA THR A 62 -7.39 -17.18 1.25
C THR A 62 -6.22 -17.81 0.50
N ARG A 63 -4.97 -17.55 0.90
CA ARG A 63 -3.78 -18.26 0.40
C ARG A 63 -3.63 -19.62 1.06
N GLU A 64 -3.97 -19.74 2.34
CA GLU A 64 -3.98 -21.00 3.09
C GLU A 64 -5.04 -21.97 2.52
N ASP A 65 -6.24 -21.49 2.16
CA ASP A 65 -7.28 -22.26 1.45
C ASP A 65 -6.73 -22.92 0.16
N ALA A 66 -6.08 -22.13 -0.70
CA ALA A 66 -5.53 -22.62 -1.96
C ALA A 66 -4.36 -23.61 -1.74
N MET A 67 -3.60 -23.44 -0.66
CA MET A 67 -2.49 -24.34 -0.30
C MET A 67 -3.01 -25.65 0.33
N GLU A 68 -4.04 -25.60 1.17
CA GLU A 68 -4.71 -26.76 1.74
C GLU A 68 -5.23 -27.69 0.62
N ALA A 69 -5.93 -27.12 -0.37
CA ALA A 69 -6.41 -27.87 -1.53
C ALA A 69 -5.28 -28.57 -2.31
N GLN A 70 -4.17 -27.87 -2.59
CA GLN A 70 -3.01 -28.44 -3.28
C GLN A 70 -2.31 -29.53 -2.45
N VAL A 71 -2.20 -29.37 -1.12
CA VAL A 71 -1.61 -30.39 -0.26
C VAL A 71 -2.49 -31.64 -0.21
N ILE A 72 -3.82 -31.48 -0.15
CA ILE A 72 -4.80 -32.58 -0.20
C ILE A 72 -4.72 -33.33 -1.55
N GLU A 73 -4.68 -32.60 -2.67
CA GLU A 73 -4.52 -33.19 -4.02
C GLU A 73 -3.21 -34.00 -4.13
N ASN A 74 -2.09 -33.43 -3.67
CA ASN A 74 -0.80 -34.12 -3.65
C ASN A 74 -0.82 -35.36 -2.75
N MET A 75 -1.46 -35.32 -1.58
CA MET A 75 -1.59 -36.50 -0.71
C MET A 75 -2.47 -37.60 -1.33
N GLN A 76 -3.50 -37.22 -2.09
CA GLN A 76 -4.36 -38.16 -2.79
C GLN A 76 -3.68 -38.78 -4.02
N SER A 77 -2.78 -38.07 -4.70
CA SER A 77 -2.10 -38.55 -5.91
C SER A 77 -0.95 -39.54 -5.64
N ILE A 78 -0.35 -39.56 -4.43
CA ILE A 78 0.73 -40.50 -4.07
C ILE A 78 0.28 -41.96 -4.27
N PRO A 79 0.91 -42.76 -5.14
CA PRO A 79 0.45 -44.12 -5.45
C PRO A 79 0.79 -45.15 -4.38
N SER A 80 1.77 -44.88 -3.52
CA SER A 80 2.24 -45.80 -2.48
C SER A 80 1.45 -45.78 -1.17
N LEU A 81 0.51 -44.85 -1.00
CA LEU A 81 -0.35 -44.75 0.19
C LEU A 81 -1.69 -45.47 -0.04
N THR A 82 -2.12 -46.27 0.94
CA THR A 82 -3.46 -46.84 0.97
C THR A 82 -4.52 -45.75 1.15
N MET A 83 -5.77 -46.03 0.78
CA MET A 83 -6.89 -45.11 1.01
C MET A 83 -7.09 -44.75 2.50
N ALA A 84 -6.72 -45.65 3.41
CA ALA A 84 -6.79 -45.44 4.86
C ALA A 84 -5.65 -44.57 5.42
N GLU A 85 -4.53 -44.45 4.70
CA GLU A 85 -3.47 -43.49 5.02
C GLU A 85 -3.79 -42.13 4.40
N LYS A 86 -4.24 -42.10 3.14
CA LYS A 86 -4.70 -40.89 2.46
C LYS A 86 -5.78 -40.16 3.25
N SER A 87 -6.80 -40.86 3.76
CA SER A 87 -7.85 -40.24 4.57
C SER A 87 -7.33 -39.66 5.88
N LYS A 88 -6.42 -40.36 6.59
CA LYS A 88 -5.74 -39.82 7.78
C LYS A 88 -4.94 -38.55 7.46
N CYS A 89 -4.18 -38.55 6.38
CA CYS A 89 -3.39 -37.41 5.95
C CYS A 89 -4.27 -36.19 5.65
N VAL A 90 -5.39 -36.35 4.94
CA VAL A 90 -6.36 -35.28 4.67
C VAL A 90 -6.97 -34.73 5.95
N VAL A 91 -7.44 -35.60 6.87
CA VAL A 91 -7.99 -35.17 8.17
C VAL A 91 -6.96 -34.37 8.97
N ILE A 92 -5.72 -34.85 9.08
CA ILE A 92 -4.64 -34.16 9.81
C ILE A 92 -4.35 -32.78 9.20
N VAL A 93 -4.31 -32.65 7.86
CA VAL A 93 -4.08 -31.35 7.21
C VAL A 93 -5.21 -30.38 7.51
N THR A 94 -6.47 -30.77 7.29
CA THR A 94 -7.63 -29.89 7.52
C THR A 94 -7.80 -29.52 8.99
N GLU A 95 -7.49 -30.42 9.93
CA GLU A 95 -7.46 -30.09 11.36
C GLU A 95 -6.39 -29.02 11.68
N LYS A 96 -5.17 -29.17 11.16
CA LYS A 96 -4.07 -28.23 11.44
C LYS A 96 -4.30 -26.87 10.76
N VAL A 97 -4.77 -26.84 9.51
CA VAL A 97 -5.12 -25.57 8.82
C VAL A 97 -6.31 -24.89 9.52
N SER A 98 -7.33 -25.64 9.93
CA SER A 98 -8.45 -25.10 10.73
C SER A 98 -7.97 -24.49 12.06
N LEU A 99 -7.05 -25.16 12.76
CA LEU A 99 -6.47 -24.66 14.01
C LEU A 99 -5.67 -23.36 13.79
N MET A 100 -4.82 -23.30 12.75
CA MET A 100 -4.08 -22.09 12.38
C MET A 100 -5.01 -20.93 12.01
N ARG A 101 -6.01 -21.19 11.17
CA ARG A 101 -7.02 -20.22 10.73
C ARG A 101 -7.84 -19.67 11.91
N ASN A 102 -8.19 -20.53 12.87
CA ASN A 102 -8.89 -20.11 14.09
C ASN A 102 -7.95 -19.33 15.03
N PHE A 103 -6.67 -19.69 15.13
CA PHE A 103 -5.68 -18.90 15.86
C PHE A 103 -5.50 -17.50 15.29
N ILE A 104 -5.42 -17.33 13.95
CA ILE A 104 -5.37 -16.01 13.30
C ILE A 104 -6.59 -15.15 13.67
N LYS A 105 -7.79 -15.76 13.68
CA LYS A 105 -9.07 -15.11 14.01
C LYS A 105 -9.25 -14.75 15.50
N MET A 106 -8.51 -15.37 16.42
CA MET A 106 -8.62 -15.03 17.85
C MET A 106 -8.15 -13.60 18.13
N SER A 107 -8.71 -12.95 19.14
CA SER A 107 -8.21 -11.66 19.62
C SER A 107 -6.83 -11.83 20.28
N ASP A 108 -5.98 -10.81 20.25
CA ASP A 108 -4.61 -10.94 20.75
C ASP A 108 -4.52 -11.30 22.26
N PRO A 109 -5.42 -10.85 23.16
CA PRO A 109 -5.49 -11.38 24.52
C PRO A 109 -5.76 -12.89 24.58
N MET A 110 -6.62 -13.42 23.70
CA MET A 110 -6.87 -14.87 23.61
C MET A 110 -5.68 -15.62 23.02
N LYS A 111 -4.98 -15.05 22.02
CA LYS A 111 -3.72 -15.61 21.51
C LYS A 111 -2.66 -15.70 22.62
N VAL A 112 -2.49 -14.65 23.42
CA VAL A 112 -1.54 -14.63 24.55
C VAL A 112 -1.90 -15.69 25.60
N ALA A 113 -3.18 -15.82 25.97
CA ALA A 113 -3.64 -16.86 26.90
C ALA A 113 -3.40 -18.28 26.33
N TYR A 114 -3.75 -18.51 25.06
CA TYR A 114 -3.52 -19.78 24.38
C TYR A 114 -2.03 -20.15 24.33
N CYS A 115 -1.15 -19.20 23.98
CA CYS A 115 0.29 -19.42 23.95
C CYS A 115 0.88 -19.70 25.34
N ARG A 116 0.36 -19.10 26.42
CA ARG A 116 0.80 -19.42 27.79
C ARG A 116 0.51 -20.88 28.14
N VAL A 117 -0.74 -21.32 27.92
CA VAL A 117 -1.17 -22.71 28.14
C VAL A 117 -0.35 -23.68 27.29
N LEU A 118 -0.14 -23.38 26.00
CA LEU A 118 0.65 -24.22 25.08
C LEU A 118 2.12 -24.34 25.51
N LEU A 119 2.69 -23.31 26.12
CA LEU A 119 4.09 -23.26 26.57
C LEU A 119 4.30 -23.71 28.02
N GLY A 120 3.25 -24.18 28.71
CA GLY A 120 3.33 -24.61 30.11
C GLY A 120 3.49 -23.48 31.13
N TYR A 121 3.22 -22.22 30.73
CA TYR A 121 3.08 -21.10 31.66
C TYR A 121 1.65 -21.10 32.23
N ASP A 122 1.42 -21.92 33.24
CA ASP A 122 0.28 -21.73 34.15
C ASP A 122 0.36 -20.35 34.86
N PRO A 123 -0.78 -19.81 35.32
CA PRO A 123 -0.87 -18.45 35.87
C PRO A 123 -0.35 -18.30 37.31
#